data_AF-A0A7S0M638-F1
#
_entry.id   AF-A0A7S0M638-F1
#
_cell.length_a   1.000
_cell.length_b   1.000
_cell.length_c   1.000
_cell.angle_alpha   90.00
_cell.angle_beta   90.00
_cell.angle_gamma   90.00
#
_symmetry.space_group_name_H-M   'P 1'
#
loop_
_entity.id
_entity.type
_entity.pdbx_description
1 polymer ?
#
loop_
_entity_poly.entity_id
_entity_poly.type
_entity_poly.pdbx_seq_one_letter_code
_entity_poly.pdbx_strand_id
1 'polypeptide(L)'
;TLLHVVPSAAILGKFSVITIIGQYFLDLAPKCRFGYHSVSDGLWRSSSVIQCVLPRLDAANYTVDVSFNTIDFVPGAHYFYVHPEANVVSCTPSFGPVNGGYFVTVFGSMFVKLQYQCRLSGMEENASWINPFSIRCKVPKVDSPRVVRLRVSAVGIGLIDGSATFSYFPKIEVYNARPSSGPFHGGTAVSIVGLNFMDSEDLSCIFDNQIISRGSFRSSSIVLCNSPQNVHQKGAMLIQISNFAADLSVGAVLF
;
A
#
# COMPACT_ATOMS: atom_id res chain seq x y z
N THR A 1 7.50 -1.40 -42.49
CA THR A 1 8.40 -1.96 -41.45
C THR A 1 7.88 -1.61 -40.07
N LEU A 2 7.88 -2.57 -39.14
CA LEU A 2 7.51 -2.34 -37.73
C LEU A 2 8.75 -1.89 -36.94
N LEU A 3 8.65 -0.79 -36.20
CA LEU A 3 9.76 -0.21 -35.44
C LEU A 3 9.64 -0.37 -33.93
N HIS A 4 8.45 -0.23 -33.34
CA HIS A 4 8.19 -0.49 -31.92
C HIS A 4 6.69 -0.54 -31.59
N VAL A 5 6.36 -1.02 -30.39
CA VAL A 5 4.99 -1.15 -29.87
C VAL A 5 4.85 -0.38 -28.56
N VAL A 6 3.78 0.42 -28.42
CA VAL A 6 3.52 1.27 -27.25
C VAL A 6 2.08 1.11 -26.76
N PRO A 7 1.85 0.73 -25.50
CA PRO A 7 2.86 0.25 -24.55
C PRO A 7 3.43 -1.10 -24.98
N SER A 8 4.62 -1.45 -24.49
CA SER A 8 5.23 -2.77 -24.70
C SER A 8 4.72 -3.86 -23.74
N ALA A 9 3.80 -3.50 -22.83
CA ALA A 9 3.19 -4.44 -21.91
C ALA A 9 1.77 -4.03 -21.50
N ALA A 10 0.97 -5.01 -21.09
CA ALA A 10 -0.35 -4.81 -20.48
C ALA A 10 -0.60 -5.84 -19.36
N ILE A 11 -1.74 -5.75 -18.71
CA ILE A 11 -2.16 -6.69 -17.67
C ILE A 11 -3.32 -7.53 -18.17
N LEU A 12 -3.26 -8.81 -17.83
CA LEU A 12 -4.31 -9.78 -18.07
C LEU A 12 -5.69 -9.22 -17.68
N GLY A 13 -6.68 -9.41 -18.54
CA GLY A 13 -8.07 -8.99 -18.26
C GLY A 13 -8.36 -7.49 -18.36
N LYS A 14 -7.35 -6.62 -18.55
CA LYS A 14 -7.57 -5.17 -18.69
C LYS A 14 -7.52 -4.73 -20.15
N PHE A 15 -8.58 -4.05 -20.59
CA PHE A 15 -8.70 -3.54 -21.95
C PHE A 15 -7.57 -2.55 -22.23
N SER A 16 -6.77 -2.86 -23.25
CA SER A 16 -5.70 -1.99 -23.72
C SER A 16 -5.73 -1.91 -25.24
N VAL A 17 -5.53 -0.69 -25.74
CA VAL A 17 -5.21 -0.43 -27.14
C VAL A 17 -3.71 -0.24 -27.22
N ILE A 18 -3.05 -0.97 -28.09
CA ILE A 18 -1.63 -0.79 -28.37
C ILE A 18 -1.45 0.02 -29.65
N THR A 19 -0.38 0.80 -29.71
CA THR A 19 0.02 1.56 -30.87
C THR A 19 1.27 0.91 -31.46
N ILE A 20 1.18 0.49 -32.70
CA ILE A 20 2.29 -0.03 -33.48
C ILE A 20 2.85 1.12 -34.31
N ILE A 21 4.13 1.42 -34.12
CA ILE A 21 4.84 2.50 -34.81
C ILE A 21 5.81 1.90 -35.82
N GLY A 22 5.81 2.43 -37.02
CA GLY A 22 6.59 1.92 -38.13
C GLY A 22 6.74 2.90 -39.29
N GLN A 23 7.00 2.34 -40.47
CA GLN A 23 7.15 3.08 -41.73
C GLN A 23 6.44 2.33 -42.87
N TYR A 24 5.91 3.08 -43.83
CA TYR A 24 5.28 2.59 -45.06
C TYR A 24 4.09 1.65 -44.82
N PHE A 25 3.26 1.93 -43.80
CA PHE A 25 2.02 1.22 -43.60
C PHE A 25 0.97 1.58 -44.66
N LEU A 26 0.33 0.55 -45.19
CA LEU A 26 -0.68 0.69 -46.25
C LEU A 26 -2.02 1.11 -45.64
N ASP A 27 -2.69 2.06 -46.28
CA ASP A 27 -4.05 2.51 -45.93
C ASP A 27 -5.07 1.44 -46.32
N LEU A 28 -5.14 0.41 -45.48
CA LEU A 28 -6.01 -0.76 -45.61
C LEU A 28 -6.65 -1.05 -44.24
N ALA A 29 -7.33 -2.19 -44.10
CA ALA A 29 -7.81 -2.70 -42.82
C ALA A 29 -6.78 -3.67 -42.21
N PRO A 30 -5.76 -3.19 -41.48
CA PRO A 30 -4.73 -4.07 -40.94
C PRO A 30 -5.31 -5.02 -39.89
N LYS A 31 -4.67 -6.18 -39.74
CA LYS A 31 -4.83 -7.09 -38.61
C LYS A 31 -3.54 -7.13 -37.82
N CYS A 32 -3.66 -7.20 -36.50
CA CYS A 32 -2.52 -7.32 -35.59
C CYS A 32 -2.54 -8.70 -34.95
N ARG A 33 -1.41 -9.40 -35.02
CA ARG A 33 -1.25 -10.75 -34.47
C ARG A 33 -0.28 -10.73 -33.30
N PHE A 34 -0.67 -11.42 -32.24
CA PHE A 34 0.10 -11.62 -31.02
C PHE A 34 0.48 -13.10 -30.92
N GLY A 35 1.78 -13.40 -30.98
CA GLY A 35 2.28 -14.76 -31.13
C GLY A 35 1.81 -15.39 -32.45
N TYR A 36 1.28 -16.61 -32.40
CA TYR A 36 0.92 -17.38 -33.59
C TYR A 36 -0.57 -17.38 -33.94
N HIS A 37 -1.46 -17.29 -32.95
CA HIS A 37 -2.89 -17.56 -33.14
C HIS A 37 -3.80 -16.39 -32.77
N SER A 38 -3.33 -15.42 -31.99
CA SER A 38 -4.18 -14.37 -31.45
C SER A 38 -4.20 -13.17 -32.39
N VAL A 39 -5.22 -13.08 -33.24
CA VAL A 39 -5.39 -12.00 -34.21
C VAL A 39 -6.48 -11.04 -33.75
N SER A 40 -6.26 -9.75 -33.99
CA SER A 40 -7.18 -8.66 -33.65
C SER A 40 -7.27 -7.64 -34.79
N ASP A 41 -8.30 -6.82 -34.75
CA ASP A 41 -8.48 -5.74 -35.70
C ASP A 41 -7.53 -4.59 -35.40
N GLY A 42 -6.86 -4.11 -36.45
CA GLY A 42 -6.08 -2.90 -36.44
C GLY A 42 -6.82 -1.75 -37.13
N LEU A 43 -6.55 -0.55 -36.67
CA LEU A 43 -7.01 0.70 -37.25
C LEU A 43 -5.81 1.46 -37.79
N TRP A 44 -5.77 1.64 -39.12
CA TRP A 44 -4.78 2.47 -39.75
C TRP A 44 -5.01 3.95 -39.37
N ARG A 45 -3.92 4.65 -39.03
CA ARG A 45 -3.94 6.08 -38.69
C ARG A 45 -3.07 6.91 -39.62
N SER A 46 -1.95 6.35 -40.03
CA SER A 46 -1.02 6.96 -40.98
C SER A 46 -0.10 5.89 -41.55
N SER A 47 0.73 6.27 -42.52
CA SER A 47 1.82 5.44 -43.03
C SER A 47 2.87 5.04 -41.97
N SER A 48 2.76 5.52 -40.73
CA SER A 48 3.66 5.21 -39.63
C SER A 48 2.96 4.70 -38.36
N VAL A 49 1.62 4.68 -38.31
CA VAL A 49 0.88 4.36 -37.08
C VAL A 49 -0.32 3.45 -37.35
N ILE A 50 -0.40 2.36 -36.59
CA ILE A 50 -1.56 1.47 -36.51
C ILE A 50 -1.95 1.31 -35.04
N GLN A 51 -3.25 1.38 -34.73
CA GLN A 51 -3.77 1.08 -33.40
C GLN A 51 -4.45 -0.28 -33.39
N CYS A 52 -4.12 -1.15 -32.45
CA CYS A 52 -4.71 -2.49 -32.34
C CYS A 52 -5.38 -2.67 -30.98
N VAL A 53 -6.53 -3.31 -30.97
CA VAL A 53 -7.17 -3.73 -29.72
C VAL A 53 -6.51 -5.01 -29.25
N LEU A 54 -6.07 -5.06 -27.99
CA LEU A 54 -5.49 -6.28 -27.44
C LEU A 54 -6.58 -7.37 -27.32
N PRO A 55 -6.42 -8.55 -27.94
CA PRO A 55 -7.35 -9.66 -27.76
C PRO A 55 -7.20 -10.25 -26.35
N ARG A 56 -8.06 -11.21 -25.99
CA ARG A 56 -7.85 -11.98 -24.75
C ARG A 56 -6.60 -12.83 -24.91
N LEU A 57 -5.58 -12.51 -24.11
CA LEU A 57 -4.28 -13.18 -24.08
C LEU A 57 -4.00 -13.65 -22.65
N ASP A 58 -3.33 -14.79 -22.52
CA ASP A 58 -2.80 -15.25 -21.24
C ASP A 58 -1.50 -14.52 -20.87
N ALA A 59 -1.09 -14.61 -19.61
CA ALA A 59 0.15 -14.00 -19.14
C ALA A 59 1.38 -14.66 -19.79
N ALA A 60 1.99 -13.98 -20.77
CA ALA A 60 3.14 -14.46 -21.53
C ALA A 60 3.80 -13.33 -22.33
N ASN A 61 4.97 -13.62 -22.91
CA ASN A 61 5.60 -12.79 -23.95
C ASN A 61 5.07 -13.19 -25.33
N TYR A 62 4.62 -12.21 -26.10
CA TYR A 62 4.13 -12.39 -27.46
C TYR A 62 5.00 -11.62 -28.44
N THR A 63 5.25 -12.17 -29.63
CA THR A 63 5.68 -11.38 -30.77
C THR A 63 4.49 -10.57 -31.32
N VAL A 64 4.74 -9.38 -31.87
CA VAL A 64 3.70 -8.56 -32.50
C VAL A 64 3.97 -8.41 -33.98
N ASP A 65 3.01 -8.87 -34.78
CA ASP A 65 3.05 -8.78 -36.24
C ASP A 65 1.85 -8.00 -36.77
N VAL A 66 2.04 -7.38 -37.94
CA VAL A 66 0.96 -6.71 -38.67
C VAL A 66 0.79 -7.36 -40.03
N SER A 67 -0.47 -7.57 -40.42
CA SER A 67 -0.85 -7.99 -41.77
C SER A 67 -1.81 -6.97 -42.39
N PHE A 68 -1.64 -6.72 -43.69
CA PHE A 68 -2.51 -5.84 -44.48
C PHE A 68 -3.44 -6.60 -45.43
N ASN A 69 -3.28 -7.93 -45.52
CA ASN A 69 -4.06 -8.80 -46.40
C ASN A 69 -4.52 -10.10 -45.69
N THR A 70 -4.36 -10.17 -44.37
CA THR A 70 -4.69 -11.32 -43.50
C THR A 70 -3.88 -12.60 -43.72
N ILE A 71 -2.99 -12.62 -44.72
CA ILE A 71 -2.18 -13.79 -45.10
C ILE A 71 -0.71 -13.52 -44.76
N ASP A 72 -0.19 -12.40 -45.25
CA ASP A 72 1.20 -12.02 -45.05
C ASP A 72 1.33 -11.17 -43.80
N PHE A 73 2.00 -11.72 -42.79
CA PHE A 73 2.37 -11.01 -41.58
C PHE A 73 3.83 -10.59 -41.68
N VAL A 74 4.09 -9.29 -41.55
CA VAL A 74 5.46 -8.78 -41.45
C VAL A 74 5.97 -9.14 -40.06
N PRO A 75 6.94 -10.07 -39.93
CA PRO A 75 7.41 -10.49 -38.61
C PRO A 75 8.06 -9.29 -37.92
N GLY A 76 7.48 -8.89 -36.79
CA GLY A 76 8.10 -7.93 -35.90
C GLY A 76 8.97 -8.66 -34.90
N ALA A 77 10.26 -8.31 -34.80
CA ALA A 77 11.13 -8.76 -33.69
C ALA A 77 10.75 -8.11 -32.34
N HIS A 78 9.51 -7.63 -32.22
CA HIS A 78 9.05 -6.79 -31.13
C HIS A 78 8.16 -7.60 -30.22
N TYR A 79 8.49 -7.54 -28.94
CA TYR A 79 7.80 -8.27 -27.90
C TYR A 79 6.76 -7.39 -27.21
N PHE A 80 5.64 -8.01 -26.88
CA PHE A 80 4.61 -7.47 -26.04
C PHE A 80 4.36 -8.42 -24.88
N TYR A 81 4.51 -7.93 -23.65
CA TYR A 81 4.36 -8.75 -22.46
C TYR A 81 2.99 -8.56 -21.80
N VAL A 82 2.30 -9.66 -21.54
CA VAL A 82 1.08 -9.66 -20.72
C VAL A 82 1.47 -10.09 -19.31
N HIS A 83 1.40 -9.15 -18.37
CA HIS A 83 1.59 -9.43 -16.96
C HIS A 83 0.40 -10.21 -16.40
N PRO A 84 0.63 -11.19 -15.50
CA PRO A 84 -0.44 -11.77 -14.70
C PRO A 84 -1.12 -10.70 -13.84
N GLU A 85 -2.37 -10.96 -13.43
CA GLU A 85 -3.07 -10.06 -12.50
C GLU A 85 -2.35 -10.03 -11.15
N ALA A 86 -2.03 -8.82 -10.69
CA ALA A 86 -1.59 -8.62 -9.32
C ALA A 86 -2.76 -8.91 -8.34
N ASN A 87 -2.43 -9.37 -7.15
CA ASN A 87 -3.42 -9.60 -6.10
C ASN A 87 -2.93 -9.08 -4.75
N VAL A 88 -3.86 -8.61 -3.93
CA VAL A 88 -3.61 -8.24 -2.54
C VAL A 88 -4.11 -9.35 -1.62
N VAL A 89 -3.26 -9.83 -0.72
CA VAL A 89 -3.57 -10.96 0.16
C VAL A 89 -3.77 -10.51 1.60
N SER A 90 -2.80 -9.77 2.16
CA SER A 90 -2.80 -9.36 3.56
C SER A 90 -2.05 -8.03 3.77
N CYS A 91 -2.05 -7.51 5.00
CA CYS A 91 -1.21 -6.40 5.39
C CYS A 91 -0.72 -6.53 6.83
N THR A 92 0.46 -5.96 7.11
CA THR A 92 1.06 -5.94 8.44
C THR A 92 1.56 -4.53 8.79
N PRO A 93 1.15 -3.97 9.95
CA PRO A 93 0.11 -4.50 10.84
C PRO A 93 -1.27 -4.50 10.15
N SER A 94 -2.15 -5.41 10.55
CA SER A 94 -3.53 -5.53 10.04
C SER A 94 -4.54 -4.68 10.83
N PHE A 95 -4.06 -3.88 11.78
CA PHE A 95 -4.84 -3.01 12.63
C PHE A 95 -4.03 -1.78 13.05
N GLY A 96 -4.71 -0.74 13.53
CA GLY A 96 -4.08 0.50 13.98
C GLY A 96 -5.09 1.58 14.40
N PRO A 97 -4.64 2.69 14.99
CA PRO A 97 -5.52 3.72 15.54
C PRO A 97 -6.21 4.54 14.43
N VAL A 98 -7.37 5.11 14.77
CA VAL A 98 -8.11 6.04 13.90
C VAL A 98 -7.30 7.28 13.45
N ASN A 99 -6.21 7.64 14.15
CA ASN A 99 -5.39 8.81 13.84
C ASN A 99 -4.70 8.73 12.47
N GLY A 100 -4.47 7.52 11.95
CA GLY A 100 -3.75 7.32 10.68
C GLY A 100 -2.32 7.88 10.69
N GLY A 101 -1.75 8.10 9.51
CA GLY A 101 -0.43 8.71 9.31
C GLY A 101 0.76 7.72 9.35
N TYR A 102 0.57 6.55 9.95
CA TYR A 102 1.55 5.46 9.98
C TYR A 102 1.49 4.62 8.69
N PHE A 103 2.42 3.68 8.57
CA PHE A 103 2.55 2.81 7.41
C PHE A 103 2.19 1.36 7.73
N VAL A 104 1.60 0.69 6.75
CA VAL A 104 1.43 -0.77 6.73
C VAL A 104 2.13 -1.32 5.50
N THR A 105 2.63 -2.55 5.62
CA THR A 105 3.15 -3.31 4.48
C THR A 105 2.07 -4.22 3.98
N VAL A 106 1.63 -4.02 2.74
CA VAL A 106 0.69 -4.87 2.03
C VAL A 106 1.45 -5.99 1.35
N PHE A 107 0.98 -7.22 1.52
CA PHE A 107 1.54 -8.42 0.90
C PHE A 107 0.61 -8.96 -0.18
N GLY A 108 1.22 -9.48 -1.23
CA GLY A 108 0.53 -9.99 -2.40
C GLY A 108 1.49 -10.61 -3.39
N SER A 109 1.12 -10.62 -4.67
CA SER A 109 1.98 -11.10 -5.73
C SER A 109 1.88 -10.26 -7.00
N MET A 110 2.90 -10.40 -7.85
CA MET A 110 2.98 -9.78 -9.18
C MET A 110 2.92 -8.25 -9.16
N PHE A 111 3.40 -7.62 -8.09
CA PHE A 111 3.56 -6.17 -8.06
C PHE A 111 4.73 -5.73 -8.94
N VAL A 112 4.44 -4.95 -9.98
CA VAL A 112 5.48 -4.35 -10.83
C VAL A 112 5.90 -2.98 -10.30
N LYS A 113 7.13 -2.55 -10.57
CA LYS A 113 7.65 -1.25 -10.11
C LYS A 113 6.93 -0.10 -10.81
N LEU A 114 5.90 0.44 -10.16
CA LEU A 114 5.07 1.55 -10.61
C LEU A 114 4.78 2.51 -9.45
N GLN A 115 4.08 3.60 -9.76
CA GLN A 115 3.46 4.45 -8.76
C GLN A 115 2.16 3.79 -8.27
N TYR A 116 2.03 3.63 -6.95
CA TYR A 116 0.86 3.03 -6.31
C TYR A 116 0.12 4.04 -5.43
N GLN A 117 -1.17 3.79 -5.24
CA GLN A 117 -2.01 4.41 -4.24
C GLN A 117 -2.71 3.31 -3.45
N CYS A 118 -2.84 3.49 -2.13
CA CYS A 118 -3.63 2.59 -1.30
C CYS A 118 -5.00 3.19 -1.08
N ARG A 119 -6.01 2.33 -1.15
CA ARG A 119 -7.41 2.69 -0.97
C ARG A 119 -7.93 2.02 0.28
N LEU A 120 -8.17 2.83 1.30
CA LEU A 120 -8.74 2.42 2.57
C LEU A 120 -9.91 3.35 2.90
N SER A 121 -11.06 2.78 3.26
CA SER A 121 -12.25 3.56 3.62
C SER A 121 -12.73 4.57 2.54
N GLY A 122 -12.48 4.30 1.26
CA GLY A 122 -12.81 5.23 0.17
C GLY A 122 -11.85 6.42 0.03
N MET A 123 -10.81 6.50 0.86
CA MET A 123 -9.73 7.49 0.76
C MET A 123 -8.55 6.89 0.02
N GLU A 124 -7.80 7.73 -0.70
CA GLU A 124 -6.60 7.35 -1.45
C GLU A 124 -5.36 7.99 -0.82
N GLU A 125 -4.35 7.18 -0.55
CA GLU A 125 -3.07 7.62 0.01
C GLU A 125 -1.90 7.13 -0.84
N ASN A 126 -0.79 7.87 -0.85
CA ASN A 126 0.40 7.47 -1.59
C ASN A 126 0.99 6.16 -1.06
N ALA A 127 1.51 5.35 -1.99
CA ALA A 127 2.13 4.08 -1.69
C ALA A 127 3.40 3.85 -2.50
N SER A 128 4.37 3.19 -1.88
CA SER A 128 5.65 2.87 -2.53
C SER A 128 5.78 1.38 -2.76
N TRP A 129 6.06 1.00 -3.99
CA TRP A 129 6.49 -0.35 -4.32
C TRP A 129 7.79 -0.70 -3.59
N ILE A 130 7.83 -1.86 -2.93
CA ILE A 130 9.04 -2.37 -2.28
C ILE A 130 9.67 -3.44 -3.17
N ASN A 131 8.90 -4.48 -3.49
CA ASN A 131 9.33 -5.62 -4.30
C ASN A 131 8.09 -6.30 -4.92
N PRO A 132 8.24 -7.37 -5.74
CA PRO A 132 7.12 -8.04 -6.38
C PRO A 132 6.05 -8.64 -5.46
N PHE A 133 6.30 -8.69 -4.15
CA PHE A 133 5.44 -9.29 -3.14
C PHE A 133 4.96 -8.28 -2.09
N SER A 134 5.46 -7.04 -2.10
CA SER A 134 5.05 -6.05 -1.10
C SER A 134 5.02 -4.59 -1.57
N ILE A 135 4.06 -3.86 -0.99
CA ILE A 135 3.83 -2.42 -1.16
C ILE A 135 3.74 -1.78 0.23
N ARG A 136 4.40 -0.64 0.43
CA ARG A 136 4.25 0.15 1.64
C ARG A 136 3.13 1.18 1.43
N CYS A 137 2.09 1.09 2.24
CA CYS A 137 0.93 1.98 2.22
C CYS A 137 0.93 2.91 3.41
N LYS A 138 0.62 4.19 3.20
CA LYS A 138 0.25 5.09 4.29
C LYS A 138 -1.22 4.87 4.65
N VAL A 139 -1.53 4.82 5.94
CA VAL A 139 -2.90 4.64 6.43
C VAL A 139 -3.56 6.00 6.64
N PRO A 140 -4.74 6.27 6.05
CA PRO A 140 -5.42 7.54 6.23
C PRO A 140 -6.05 7.66 7.63
N LYS A 141 -6.19 8.90 8.09
CA LYS A 141 -6.96 9.23 9.31
C LYS A 141 -8.44 9.01 9.07
N VAL A 142 -9.15 8.55 10.10
CA VAL A 142 -10.59 8.35 10.08
C VAL A 142 -11.26 8.83 11.36
N ASP A 143 -12.59 9.00 11.35
CA ASP A 143 -13.32 9.58 12.49
C ASP A 143 -13.74 8.54 13.54
N SER A 144 -13.93 7.28 13.13
CA SER A 144 -14.44 6.22 14.00
C SER A 144 -13.80 4.85 13.74
N PRO A 145 -13.69 4.00 14.77
CA PRO A 145 -13.25 2.61 14.64
C PRO A 145 -14.12 1.83 13.65
N ARG A 146 -13.50 1.01 12.79
CA ARG A 146 -14.19 0.16 11.82
C ARG A 146 -13.22 -0.79 11.13
N VAL A 147 -13.74 -1.87 10.55
CA VAL A 147 -12.98 -2.74 9.63
C VAL A 147 -13.22 -2.28 8.20
N VAL A 148 -12.15 -2.15 7.42
CA VAL A 148 -12.19 -1.78 6.00
C VAL A 148 -11.45 -2.78 5.14
N ARG A 149 -11.81 -2.87 3.85
CA ARG A 149 -10.97 -3.55 2.86
C ARG A 149 -9.79 -2.65 2.50
N LEU A 150 -8.61 -3.25 2.42
CA LEU A 150 -7.41 -2.60 1.90
C LEU A 150 -7.23 -3.02 0.45
N ARG A 151 -7.27 -2.03 -0.45
CA ARG A 151 -6.96 -2.23 -1.87
C ARG A 151 -5.78 -1.38 -2.26
N VAL A 152 -5.14 -1.73 -3.38
CA VAL A 152 -4.12 -0.89 -3.99
C VAL A 152 -4.52 -0.60 -5.43
N SER A 153 -4.11 0.55 -5.95
CA SER A 153 -4.21 0.87 -7.37
C SER A 153 -2.86 1.30 -7.88
N ALA A 154 -2.56 1.01 -9.14
CA ALA A 154 -1.33 1.43 -9.79
C ALA A 154 -1.63 2.27 -11.03
N VAL A 155 -0.80 3.28 -11.27
CA VAL A 155 -0.92 4.13 -12.46
C VAL A 155 -0.79 3.27 -13.72
N GLY A 156 -1.70 3.44 -14.68
CA GLY A 156 -1.76 2.65 -15.92
C GLY A 156 -2.40 1.26 -15.78
N ILE A 157 -2.61 0.77 -14.55
CA ILE A 157 -3.26 -0.50 -14.26
C ILE A 157 -4.69 -0.27 -13.73
N GLY A 158 -4.86 0.70 -12.84
CA GLY A 158 -6.08 0.88 -12.06
C GLY A 158 -6.11 -0.01 -10.81
N LEU A 159 -7.32 -0.34 -10.36
CA LEU A 159 -7.53 -1.08 -9.11
C LEU A 159 -6.99 -2.51 -9.17
N ILE A 160 -6.33 -2.92 -8.10
CA ILE A 160 -5.88 -4.29 -7.81
C ILE A 160 -6.69 -4.74 -6.59
N ASP A 161 -7.58 -5.72 -6.81
CA ASP A 161 -8.46 -6.22 -5.75
C ASP A 161 -7.77 -7.33 -4.93
N GLY A 162 -8.42 -7.71 -3.83
CA GLY A 162 -7.86 -8.69 -2.92
C GLY A 162 -8.70 -8.92 -1.67
N SER A 163 -8.17 -9.75 -0.78
CA SER A 163 -8.82 -10.15 0.47
C SER A 163 -8.32 -9.40 1.70
N ALA A 164 -7.33 -8.50 1.56
CA ALA A 164 -6.76 -7.82 2.72
C ALA A 164 -7.79 -6.90 3.40
N THR A 165 -7.83 -7.00 4.72
CA THR A 165 -8.64 -6.14 5.59
C THR A 165 -7.76 -5.42 6.60
N PHE A 166 -8.19 -4.24 7.01
CA PHE A 166 -7.54 -3.44 8.04
C PHE A 166 -8.55 -3.02 9.10
N SER A 167 -8.21 -3.18 10.38
CA SER A 167 -9.08 -2.83 11.52
C SER A 167 -8.62 -1.55 12.22
N TYR A 168 -9.44 -0.51 12.16
CA TYR A 168 -9.23 0.72 12.92
C TYR A 168 -9.75 0.57 14.36
N PHE A 169 -8.91 0.90 15.35
CA PHE A 169 -9.27 0.95 16.76
C PHE A 169 -9.28 2.39 17.32
N PRO A 170 -9.99 2.66 18.43
CA PRO A 170 -10.11 4.01 18.99
C PRO A 170 -8.76 4.61 19.42
N LYS A 171 -8.63 5.94 19.38
CA LYS A 171 -7.45 6.62 19.94
C LYS A 171 -7.29 6.35 21.45
N ILE A 172 -6.05 6.33 21.92
CA ILE A 172 -5.75 6.24 23.36
C ILE A 172 -6.03 7.60 24.02
N GLU A 173 -6.70 7.55 25.17
CA GLU A 173 -6.89 8.72 26.03
C GLU A 173 -6.25 8.46 27.38
N VAL A 174 -5.51 9.44 27.89
CA VAL A 174 -4.88 9.40 29.21
C VAL A 174 -5.45 10.53 30.04
N TYR A 175 -5.89 10.20 31.26
CA TYR A 175 -6.56 11.14 32.16
C TYR A 175 -5.74 11.46 33.40
N ASN A 176 -5.07 10.48 34.00
CA ASN A 176 -4.26 10.72 35.20
C ASN A 176 -3.13 9.70 35.38
N ALA A 177 -2.11 10.06 36.17
CA ALA A 177 -1.02 9.21 36.63
C ALA A 177 -1.00 9.19 38.17
N ARG A 178 -0.88 7.99 38.76
CA ARG A 178 -0.86 7.80 40.23
C ARG A 178 0.25 6.83 40.67
N PRO A 179 1.15 7.24 41.58
CA PRO A 179 1.29 8.59 42.13
C PRO A 179 1.64 9.60 41.02
N SER A 180 1.36 10.89 41.24
CA SER A 180 1.67 11.97 40.29
C SER A 180 3.04 12.60 40.54
N SER A 181 3.88 11.92 41.33
CA SER A 181 5.25 12.29 41.64
C SER A 181 5.99 11.09 42.23
N GLY A 182 7.31 11.12 42.16
CA GLY A 182 8.17 10.09 42.72
C GLY A 182 9.57 10.61 43.06
N PRO A 183 10.44 9.75 43.63
CA PRO A 183 11.82 10.11 43.95
C PRO A 183 12.59 10.48 42.68
N PHE A 184 13.56 11.39 42.84
CA PHE A 184 14.45 11.83 41.76
C PHE A 184 15.21 10.68 41.07
N HIS A 185 15.51 9.60 41.80
CA HIS A 185 16.20 8.45 41.24
C HIS A 185 15.33 7.58 40.32
N GLY A 186 14.01 7.82 40.26
CA GLY A 186 13.09 7.09 39.41
C GLY A 186 12.69 5.71 39.92
N GLY A 187 12.19 4.85 39.02
CA GLY A 187 11.77 3.49 39.34
C GLY A 187 10.44 3.38 40.11
N THR A 188 9.66 4.46 40.16
CA THR A 188 8.34 4.45 40.79
C THR A 188 7.35 3.74 39.89
N ALA A 189 6.58 2.79 40.44
CA ALA A 189 5.46 2.20 39.72
C ALA A 189 4.32 3.22 39.63
N VAL A 190 4.01 3.66 38.41
CA VAL A 190 2.97 4.63 38.09
C VAL A 190 1.79 3.93 37.44
N SER A 191 0.61 4.12 38.02
CA SER A 191 -0.67 3.71 37.45
C SER A 191 -1.23 4.81 36.58
N ILE A 192 -1.30 4.53 35.29
CA ILE A 192 -1.85 5.41 34.27
C ILE A 192 -3.31 5.03 34.05
N VAL A 193 -4.20 5.99 34.27
CA VAL A 193 -5.65 5.84 34.11
C VAL A 193 -6.09 6.53 32.83
N GLY A 194 -6.87 5.83 32.02
CA GLY A 194 -7.27 6.30 30.69
C GLY A 194 -8.33 5.43 30.04
N LEU A 195 -8.37 5.42 28.71
CA LEU A 195 -9.23 4.57 27.89
C LEU A 195 -8.45 4.00 26.69
N ASN A 196 -8.98 2.89 26.17
CA ASN A 196 -8.54 2.21 24.94
C ASN A 196 -7.11 1.68 25.00
N PHE A 197 -6.63 1.32 26.19
CA PHE A 197 -5.39 0.55 26.32
C PHE A 197 -5.61 -0.87 25.81
N MET A 198 -4.59 -1.43 25.17
CA MET A 198 -4.63 -2.78 24.59
C MET A 198 -3.56 -3.66 25.23
N ASP A 199 -3.87 -4.94 25.40
CA ASP A 199 -2.87 -5.94 25.78
C ASP A 199 -2.00 -6.25 24.56
N SER A 200 -0.82 -5.63 24.52
CA SER A 200 0.12 -5.67 23.40
C SER A 200 1.54 -5.68 23.92
N GLU A 201 2.44 -6.38 23.24
CA GLU A 201 3.86 -6.33 23.55
C GLU A 201 4.47 -4.95 23.29
N ASP A 202 3.85 -4.18 22.38
CA ASP A 202 4.24 -2.82 22.04
C ASP A 202 3.70 -1.77 23.04
N LEU A 203 2.85 -2.18 24.01
CA LEU A 203 2.29 -1.27 25.01
C LEU A 203 3.42 -0.61 25.82
N SER A 204 3.52 0.71 25.71
CA SER A 204 4.64 1.47 26.26
C SER A 204 4.18 2.79 26.87
N CYS A 205 4.82 3.16 27.99
CA CYS A 205 4.82 4.52 28.52
C CYS A 205 6.02 5.28 27.99
N ILE A 206 5.77 6.47 27.48
CA ILE A 206 6.79 7.35 26.91
C ILE A 206 6.87 8.58 27.81
N PHE A 207 8.04 8.77 28.44
CA PHE A 207 8.33 9.90 29.30
C PHE A 207 9.15 10.94 28.52
N ASP A 208 8.66 12.18 28.49
CA ASP A 208 9.25 13.33 27.78
C ASP A 208 9.64 13.05 26.31
N ASN A 209 8.83 12.24 25.61
CA ASN A 209 9.02 11.82 24.22
C ASN A 209 10.37 11.11 23.94
N GLN A 210 11.09 10.67 24.97
CA GLN A 210 12.43 10.10 24.82
C GLN A 210 12.59 8.76 25.52
N ILE A 211 12.06 8.63 26.73
CA ILE A 211 12.32 7.45 27.55
C ILE A 211 11.14 6.50 27.48
N ILE A 212 11.37 5.34 26.88
CA ILE A 212 10.36 4.29 26.70
C ILE A 212 10.46 3.30 27.85
N SER A 213 9.37 3.13 28.58
CA SER A 213 9.19 2.14 29.63
C SER A 213 8.09 1.17 29.23
N ARG A 214 8.32 -0.13 29.38
CA ARG A 214 7.32 -1.14 29.04
C ARG A 214 6.07 -0.98 29.90
N GLY A 215 4.91 -0.88 29.26
CA GLY A 215 3.62 -0.87 29.91
C GLY A 215 3.17 -2.27 30.30
N SER A 216 2.69 -2.41 31.53
CA SER A 216 2.00 -3.62 32.00
C SER A 216 0.50 -3.39 31.91
N PHE A 217 -0.14 -4.08 30.97
CA PHE A 217 -1.58 -4.04 30.81
C PHE A 217 -2.29 -4.58 32.07
N ARG A 218 -3.27 -3.83 32.58
CA ARG A 218 -4.16 -4.29 33.66
C ARG A 218 -5.61 -4.35 33.23
N SER A 219 -6.04 -3.34 32.46
CA SER A 219 -7.35 -3.28 31.83
C SER A 219 -7.30 -2.25 30.70
N SER A 220 -8.37 -2.16 29.90
CA SER A 220 -8.51 -1.12 28.88
C SER A 220 -8.49 0.31 29.43
N SER A 221 -8.52 0.48 30.76
CA SER A 221 -8.47 1.77 31.45
C SER A 221 -7.31 1.95 32.43
N ILE A 222 -6.45 0.92 32.62
CA ILE A 222 -5.31 0.99 33.54
C ILE A 222 -4.08 0.33 32.93
N VAL A 223 -2.97 1.07 32.91
CA VAL A 223 -1.62 0.58 32.59
C VAL A 223 -0.70 0.89 33.77
N LEU A 224 0.21 -0.04 34.09
CA LEU A 224 1.30 0.23 35.04
C LEU A 224 2.62 0.39 34.30
N CYS A 225 3.38 1.40 34.66
CA CYS A 225 4.72 1.65 34.11
C CYS A 225 5.68 2.05 35.22
N ASN A 226 6.95 1.76 35.04
CA ASN A 226 7.99 2.27 35.94
C ASN A 226 8.52 3.58 35.40
N SER A 227 8.61 4.60 36.25
CA SER A 227 9.25 5.86 35.88
C SER A 227 10.74 5.64 35.58
N PRO A 228 11.33 6.39 34.63
CA PRO A 228 12.73 6.26 34.25
C PRO A 228 13.68 6.35 35.43
N GLN A 229 14.69 5.49 35.49
CA GLN A 229 15.76 5.61 36.49
C GLN A 229 16.83 6.58 36.02
N ASN A 230 17.51 7.25 36.98
CA ASN A 230 18.63 8.16 36.72
C ASN A 230 18.31 9.36 35.81
N VAL A 231 17.12 9.95 35.97
CA VAL A 231 16.80 11.21 35.27
C VAL A 231 17.71 12.32 35.82
N HIS A 232 18.53 12.93 34.97
CA HIS A 232 19.53 13.92 35.39
C HIS A 232 18.94 15.31 35.72
N GLN A 233 17.63 15.50 35.56
CA GLN A 233 16.96 16.78 35.79
C GLN A 233 15.71 16.62 36.67
N LYS A 234 15.52 17.56 37.60
CA LYS A 234 14.28 17.69 38.38
C LYS A 234 13.26 18.42 37.53
N GLY A 235 12.03 17.92 37.47
CA GLY A 235 10.96 18.56 36.73
C GLY A 235 9.76 17.64 36.58
N ALA A 236 8.65 18.22 36.15
CA ALA A 236 7.49 17.44 35.73
C ALA A 236 7.78 16.78 34.39
N MET A 237 7.52 15.48 34.29
CA MET A 237 7.69 14.71 33.06
C MET A 237 6.33 14.51 32.39
N LEU A 238 6.28 14.70 31.07
CA LEU A 238 5.10 14.35 30.27
C LEU A 238 5.06 12.83 30.07
N ILE A 239 3.95 12.19 30.45
CA ILE A 239 3.69 10.78 30.16
C ILE A 239 2.69 10.67 29.01
N GLN A 240 3.09 9.93 27.98
CA GLN A 240 2.23 9.46 26.90
C GLN A 240 2.15 7.94 26.90
N ILE A 241 1.07 7.40 26.32
CA ILE A 241 0.88 5.97 26.14
C ILE A 241 0.79 5.65 24.65
N SER A 242 1.37 4.51 24.30
CA SER A 242 1.36 3.92 22.97
C SER A 242 0.99 2.44 23.08
N ASN A 243 -0.01 1.98 22.33
CA ASN A 243 -0.36 0.56 22.18
C ASN A 243 0.45 -0.11 21.05
N PHE A 244 0.97 0.70 20.14
CA PHE A 244 1.67 0.34 18.91
C PHE A 244 2.75 1.39 18.66
N ALA A 245 3.98 1.03 18.33
CA ALA A 245 5.16 1.92 18.31
C ALA A 245 5.01 3.30 17.60
N ALA A 246 3.95 3.54 16.81
CA ALA A 246 3.64 4.81 16.15
C ALA A 246 2.38 5.54 16.67
N ASP A 247 1.59 4.97 17.58
CA ASP A 247 0.41 5.62 18.16
C ASP A 247 0.75 6.32 19.47
N LEU A 248 0.34 7.57 19.60
CA LEU A 248 0.54 8.37 20.81
C LEU A 248 -0.81 8.78 21.37
N SER A 249 -0.93 8.74 22.69
CA SER A 249 -2.13 9.18 23.40
C SER A 249 -2.42 10.65 23.14
N VAL A 250 -3.72 10.97 23.00
CA VAL A 250 -4.19 12.34 22.75
C VAL A 250 -4.36 13.13 24.06
N GLY A 251 -4.31 12.44 25.20
CA GLY A 251 -4.08 13.02 26.52
C GLY A 251 -2.69 12.68 27.00
N ALA A 252 -2.08 13.58 27.75
CA ALA A 252 -0.81 13.36 28.41
C ALA A 252 -0.90 13.96 29.82
N VAL A 253 -0.21 13.34 30.77
CA VAL A 253 -0.27 13.71 32.18
C VAL A 253 1.12 13.98 32.70
N LEU A 254 1.20 14.84 33.71
CA LEU A 254 2.45 15.14 34.37
C LEU A 254 2.69 14.15 35.51
N PHE A 255 3.95 13.74 35.65
CA PHE A 255 4.49 12.96 36.76
C PHE A 255 5.69 13.65 37.37
#